data_AF-A0A4Q7G2K5-F1
#
_entry.id   AF-A0A4Q7G2K5-F1
#
_cell.length_a   1.000
_cell.length_b   1.000
_cell.length_c   1.000
_cell.angle_alpha   90.00
_cell.angle_beta   90.00
_cell.angle_gamma   90.00
#
_symmetry.space_group_name_H-M   'P 1'
#
loop_
_entity.id
_entity.type
_entity.pdbx_description
1 polymer ?
#
loop_
_entity_poly.entity_id
_entity_poly.type
_entity_poly.pdbx_seq_one_letter_code
_entity_poly.pdbx_strand_id
1 'polypeptide(L)'
;MILGALPTAGFAGTAARWGTTKLFVHHAIESTTTSLGPGCASVDTRNSIDIRKQLYIDALRLLARGDLFGIGFERFPTMSCIRGTQVHSAPLQVAVEFGPLAGVPFVILIAQCIGARMYWLGRINPEARFVLAGVAFATILSLAHRRISRETPLFLLLGYGAAVSSRGHRFALEWMRDSLKDF
;
A
#
# COMPACT_ATOMS: atom_id res chain seq x y z
N MET A 1 -12.70 11.66 15.29
CA MET A 1 -12.24 10.29 15.64
C MET A 1 -11.65 9.52 14.43
N ILE A 2 -10.87 10.16 13.54
CA ILE A 2 -10.33 9.50 12.33
C ILE A 2 -8.84 9.12 12.48
N LEU A 3 -8.12 9.71 13.44
CA LEU A 3 -6.70 9.39 13.69
C LEU A 3 -6.46 8.02 14.36
N GLY A 4 -7.45 7.41 15.01
CA GLY A 4 -7.29 6.14 15.75
C GLY A 4 -7.43 4.87 14.92
N ALA A 5 -7.93 4.96 13.68
CA ALA A 5 -8.17 3.79 12.83
C ALA A 5 -7.00 3.44 11.88
N LEU A 6 -6.06 4.38 11.71
CA LEU A 6 -4.84 4.20 10.92
C LEU A 6 -3.85 3.20 11.54
N PRO A 7 -3.61 3.21 12.87
CA PRO A 7 -2.76 2.20 13.49
C PRO A 7 -3.41 0.82 13.44
N THR A 8 -4.70 0.70 13.72
CA THR A 8 -5.35 -0.60 13.98
C THR A 8 -5.44 -1.52 12.76
N ALA A 9 -5.61 -0.98 11.55
CA ALA A 9 -5.59 -1.79 10.33
C ALA A 9 -4.17 -2.24 9.94
N GLY A 10 -3.15 -1.40 10.14
CA GLY A 10 -1.75 -1.79 10.01
C GLY A 10 -1.34 -2.84 11.03
N PHE A 11 -1.82 -2.71 12.28
CA PHE A 11 -1.62 -3.69 13.35
C PHE A 11 -2.33 -5.03 13.06
N ALA A 12 -3.53 -5.04 12.50
CA ALA A 12 -4.24 -6.27 12.17
C ALA A 12 -3.55 -7.07 11.04
N GLY A 13 -3.06 -6.37 10.00
CA GLY A 13 -2.31 -6.99 8.91
C GLY A 13 -0.94 -7.54 9.34
N THR A 14 -0.23 -6.80 10.20
CA THR A 14 1.05 -7.23 10.78
C THR A 14 0.88 -8.35 11.80
N ALA A 15 -0.20 -8.35 12.59
CA ALA A 15 -0.53 -9.42 13.54
C ALA A 15 -0.90 -10.73 12.84
N ALA A 16 -1.64 -10.69 11.73
CA ALA A 16 -2.05 -11.89 10.98
C ALA A 16 -0.87 -12.66 10.33
N ARG A 17 0.27 -11.99 10.10
CA ARG A 17 1.53 -12.59 9.61
C ARG A 17 2.74 -12.07 10.37
N TRP A 18 2.68 -12.12 11.70
CA TRP A 18 3.75 -11.61 12.56
C TRP A 18 5.11 -12.26 12.29
N GLY A 19 5.15 -13.57 12.01
CA GLY A 19 6.39 -14.29 11.71
C GLY A 19 7.10 -13.80 10.44
N THR A 20 6.35 -13.54 9.37
CA THR A 20 6.92 -13.04 8.10
C THR A 20 7.26 -11.56 8.20
N THR A 21 6.40 -10.77 8.84
CA THR A 21 6.61 -9.34 9.07
C THR A 21 7.85 -9.10 9.92
N LYS A 22 8.06 -9.88 10.99
CA LYS A 22 9.27 -9.77 11.84
C LYS A 22 10.54 -10.07 11.06
N LEU A 23 10.50 -11.05 10.15
CA LEU A 23 11.65 -11.41 9.30
C LEU A 23 12.01 -10.29 8.33
N PHE A 24 11.01 -9.68 7.67
CA PHE A 24 11.22 -8.56 6.75
C PHE A 24 11.59 -7.26 7.47
N VAL A 25 11.00 -6.98 8.63
CA VAL A 25 11.31 -5.78 9.44
C VAL A 25 12.69 -5.90 10.07
N HIS A 26 13.06 -7.06 10.63
CA HIS A 26 14.40 -7.27 11.16
C HIS A 26 15.45 -7.13 10.05
N HIS A 27 15.23 -7.76 8.89
CA HIS A 27 16.13 -7.57 7.75
C HIS A 27 16.14 -6.14 7.22
N ALA A 28 15.02 -5.41 7.22
CA ALA A 28 14.98 -4.01 6.79
C ALA A 28 15.75 -3.09 7.74
N ILE A 29 15.61 -3.28 9.06
CA ILE A 29 16.33 -2.51 10.07
C ILE A 29 17.82 -2.84 10.03
N GLU A 30 18.16 -4.13 9.95
CA GLU A 30 19.53 -4.63 9.90
C GLU A 30 20.26 -4.20 8.62
N SER A 31 19.56 -4.15 7.48
CA SER A 31 20.09 -3.61 6.23
C SER A 31 20.18 -2.08 6.20
N THR A 32 19.47 -1.36 7.08
CA THR A 32 19.63 0.09 7.23
C THR A 32 20.84 0.44 8.10
N THR A 33 21.19 -0.41 9.08
CA THR A 33 22.35 -0.23 9.97
C THR A 33 23.66 -0.73 9.38
N THR A 34 23.60 -1.72 8.49
CA THR A 34 24.77 -2.19 7.76
C THR A 34 24.90 -1.32 6.52
N SER A 35 26.00 -0.56 6.40
CA SER A 35 26.40 0.13 5.17
C SER A 35 25.96 -0.69 3.95
N LEU A 36 24.93 -0.22 3.24
CA LEU A 36 24.44 -0.87 2.02
C LEU A 36 25.57 -0.81 0.99
N GLY A 37 26.48 -1.78 1.07
CA GLY A 37 27.60 -1.90 0.17
C GLY A 37 27.10 -2.01 -1.27
N PRO A 38 27.78 -1.39 -2.25
CA PRO A 38 27.44 -1.53 -3.66
C PRO A 38 27.86 -2.93 -4.10
N GLY A 39 27.00 -3.91 -3.87
CA GLY A 39 27.25 -5.27 -4.30
C GLY A 39 25.94 -5.94 -4.55
N CYS A 40 25.64 -6.20 -5.82
CA CYS A 40 24.80 -7.32 -6.17
C CYS A 40 25.54 -8.56 -5.65
N ALA A 41 25.35 -8.91 -4.37
CA ALA A 41 25.81 -10.17 -3.84
C ALA A 41 25.28 -11.29 -4.76
N SER A 42 25.94 -12.44 -4.84
CA SER A 42 25.58 -13.54 -5.74
C SER A 42 24.14 -14.01 -5.50
N VAL A 43 23.16 -13.35 -6.12
CA VAL A 43 21.75 -13.72 -6.00
C VAL A 43 21.52 -14.90 -6.90
N ASP A 44 21.03 -16.00 -6.33
CA ASP A 44 20.59 -17.13 -7.12
C ASP A 44 19.33 -16.76 -7.91
N THR A 45 19.51 -16.50 -9.20
CA THR A 45 18.42 -16.16 -10.12
C THR A 45 17.48 -17.32 -10.41
N ARG A 46 17.81 -18.55 -9.96
CA ARG A 46 16.90 -19.70 -10.03
C ARG A 46 15.94 -19.76 -8.84
N ASN A 47 16.24 -19.04 -7.76
CA ASN A 47 15.37 -18.98 -6.59
C ASN A 47 14.52 -17.70 -6.59
N SER A 48 13.21 -17.88 -6.80
CA SER A 48 12.24 -16.77 -6.80
C SER A 48 12.15 -16.02 -5.47
N ILE A 49 12.54 -16.65 -4.35
CA ILE A 49 12.53 -16.04 -3.01
C ILE A 49 13.71 -15.08 -2.87
N ASP A 50 14.89 -15.47 -3.33
CA ASP A 50 16.10 -14.65 -3.20
C ASP A 50 16.05 -13.44 -4.14
N ILE A 51 15.47 -13.60 -5.33
CA ILE A 51 15.12 -12.47 -6.22
C ILE A 51 14.27 -11.44 -5.48
N ARG A 52 13.21 -11.88 -4.79
CA ARG A 52 12.32 -10.96 -4.07
C ARG A 52 13.07 -10.25 -2.94
N LYS A 53 13.83 -10.96 -2.12
CA LYS A 53 14.63 -10.36 -1.04
C LYS A 53 15.55 -9.27 -1.57
N GLN A 54 16.28 -9.55 -2.66
CA GLN A 54 17.15 -8.56 -3.27
C GLN A 54 16.37 -7.35 -3.77
N LEU A 55 15.23 -7.55 -4.44
CA LEU A 55 14.41 -6.43 -4.93
C LEU A 55 13.88 -5.54 -3.80
N TYR A 56 13.53 -6.13 -2.65
CA TYR A 56 13.14 -5.37 -1.47
C TYR A 56 14.31 -4.58 -0.89
N ILE A 57 15.51 -5.15 -0.83
CA ILE A 57 16.73 -4.46 -0.37
C ILE A 57 17.06 -3.30 -1.33
N ASP A 58 17.04 -3.54 -2.64
CA ASP A 58 17.29 -2.52 -3.65
C ASP A 58 16.25 -1.39 -3.57
N ALA A 59 14.97 -1.71 -3.33
CA ALA A 59 13.93 -0.72 -3.12
C ALA A 59 14.15 0.12 -1.87
N LEU A 60 14.48 -0.50 -0.73
CA LEU A 60 14.78 0.24 0.50
C LEU A 60 16.03 1.11 0.34
N ARG A 61 17.04 0.63 -0.38
CA ARG A 61 18.24 1.40 -0.73
C ARG A 61 17.90 2.63 -1.56
N LEU A 62 17.11 2.44 -2.62
CA LEU A 62 16.71 3.51 -3.52
C LEU A 62 15.75 4.48 -2.84
N LEU A 63 14.93 4.00 -1.90
CA LEU A 63 14.07 4.85 -1.08
C LEU A 63 14.88 5.72 -0.12
N ALA A 64 15.88 5.14 0.56
CA ALA A 64 16.75 5.86 1.48
C ALA A 64 17.69 6.86 0.78
N ARG A 65 18.03 6.59 -0.49
CA ARG A 65 18.90 7.46 -1.31
C ARG A 65 18.12 8.47 -2.16
N GLY A 66 16.84 8.20 -2.43
CA GLY A 66 15.99 9.03 -3.28
C GLY A 66 15.57 10.32 -2.57
N ASP A 67 15.31 11.35 -3.37
CA ASP A 67 14.71 12.59 -2.88
C ASP A 67 13.22 12.40 -2.55
N LEU A 68 12.60 13.43 -1.96
CA LEU A 68 11.17 13.48 -1.63
C LEU A 68 10.22 13.13 -2.81
N PHE A 69 10.69 13.30 -4.05
CA PHE A 69 9.96 13.02 -5.29
C PHE A 69 10.28 11.64 -5.92
N GLY A 70 11.16 10.85 -5.30
CA GLY A 70 11.56 9.54 -5.79
C GLY A 70 12.55 9.58 -6.95
N ILE A 71 12.74 8.42 -7.59
CA ILE A 71 13.74 8.24 -8.67
C ILE A 71 13.16 8.44 -10.08
N GLY A 72 11.84 8.60 -10.23
CA GLY A 72 11.14 8.74 -11.51
C GLY A 72 10.48 7.44 -12.00
N PHE A 73 9.41 7.60 -12.80
CA PHE A 73 8.59 6.51 -13.32
C PHE A 73 9.41 5.48 -14.12
N GLU A 74 9.20 4.19 -13.85
CA GLU A 74 9.88 3.06 -14.48
C GLU A 74 11.42 3.08 -14.40
N ARG A 75 12.02 3.87 -13.49
CA ARG A 75 13.48 3.86 -13.28
C ARG A 75 13.97 2.80 -12.32
N PHE A 76 13.07 2.16 -11.57
CA PHE A 76 13.46 1.09 -10.65
C PHE A 76 14.18 -0.08 -11.36
N PRO A 77 13.66 -0.66 -12.46
CA PRO A 77 14.29 -1.82 -13.13
C PRO A 77 15.64 -1.53 -13.80
N THR A 78 15.99 -0.25 -13.96
CA THR A 78 17.28 0.18 -14.54
C THR A 78 18.32 0.44 -13.45
N MET A 79 17.88 0.74 -12.23
CA MET A 79 18.73 1.01 -11.06
C MET A 79 18.85 -0.18 -10.10
N SER A 80 17.97 -1.18 -10.20
CA SER A 80 18.03 -2.41 -9.42
C SER A 80 19.18 -3.33 -9.88
N CYS A 81 19.68 -4.15 -8.96
CA CYS A 81 20.70 -5.15 -9.27
C CYS A 81 20.19 -6.19 -10.27
N ILE A 82 18.92 -6.58 -10.14
CA ILE A 82 18.26 -7.49 -11.07
C ILE A 82 17.54 -6.62 -12.11
N ARG A 83 18.15 -6.51 -13.29
CA ARG A 83 17.60 -5.68 -14.37
C ARG A 83 16.31 -6.26 -14.93
N GLY A 84 15.37 -5.39 -15.28
CA GLY A 84 14.11 -5.77 -15.92
C GLY A 84 13.08 -6.41 -14.99
N THR A 85 13.33 -6.46 -13.69
CA THR A 85 12.36 -6.91 -12.69
C THR A 85 11.91 -5.74 -11.81
N GLN A 86 10.60 -5.67 -11.56
CA GLN A 86 9.98 -4.69 -10.65
C GLN A 86 9.76 -5.31 -9.27
N VAL A 87 9.67 -4.46 -8.26
CA VAL A 87 9.28 -4.86 -6.91
C VAL A 87 7.82 -5.34 -6.92
N HIS A 88 7.57 -6.53 -6.38
CA HIS A 88 6.24 -7.15 -6.29
C HIS A 88 5.35 -6.50 -5.21
N SER A 89 5.29 -5.18 -5.15
CA SER A 89 4.51 -4.43 -4.19
C SER A 89 4.24 -3.03 -4.72
N ALA A 90 2.99 -2.78 -5.14
CA ALA A 90 2.57 -1.48 -5.64
C ALA A 90 2.86 -0.31 -4.68
N PRO A 91 2.59 -0.41 -3.36
CA PRO A 91 2.91 0.69 -2.44
C PRO A 91 4.40 0.99 -2.38
N LEU A 92 5.24 -0.05 -2.41
CA LEU A 92 6.69 0.13 -2.36
C LEU A 92 7.22 0.69 -3.69
N GLN A 93 6.67 0.24 -4.83
CA GLN A 93 7.02 0.78 -6.13
C GLN A 93 6.62 2.25 -6.26
N VAL A 94 5.42 2.64 -5.82
CA VAL A 94 5.00 4.06 -5.77
C VAL A 94 5.94 4.88 -4.86
N ALA A 95 6.26 4.35 -3.67
CA ALA A 95 7.14 5.05 -2.73
C ALA A 95 8.56 5.27 -3.27
N VAL A 96 9.11 4.31 -4.02
CA VAL A 96 10.45 4.43 -4.61
C VAL A 96 10.44 5.33 -5.85
N GLU A 97 9.48 5.13 -6.77
CA GLU A 97 9.45 5.85 -8.05
C GLU A 97 8.96 7.30 -7.91
N PHE A 98 7.96 7.56 -7.07
CA PHE A 98 7.34 8.88 -6.86
C PHE A 98 7.64 9.49 -5.48
N GLY A 99 8.45 8.79 -4.67
CA GLY A 99 8.89 9.24 -3.38
C GLY A 99 7.88 9.05 -2.26
N PRO A 100 8.28 9.36 -1.01
CA PRO A 100 7.41 9.28 0.16
C PRO A 100 6.16 10.15 0.03
N LEU A 101 6.26 11.30 -0.68
CA LEU A 101 5.14 12.22 -0.87
C LEU A 101 3.98 11.61 -1.65
N ALA A 102 4.23 10.65 -2.53
CA ALA A 102 3.18 9.89 -3.21
C ALA A 102 2.88 8.56 -2.51
N GLY A 103 3.91 7.88 -2.00
CA GLY A 103 3.76 6.57 -1.35
C GLY A 103 2.92 6.61 -0.07
N VAL A 104 3.17 7.59 0.81
CA VAL A 104 2.44 7.74 2.09
C VAL A 104 0.93 7.98 1.86
N PRO A 105 0.49 8.99 1.08
CA PRO A 105 -0.93 9.19 0.85
C PRO A 105 -1.58 8.02 0.12
N PHE A 106 -0.87 7.31 -0.76
CA PHE A 106 -1.39 6.12 -1.43
C PHE A 106 -1.71 5.00 -0.43
N VAL A 107 -0.80 4.72 0.51
CA VAL A 107 -1.04 3.75 1.60
C VAL A 107 -2.20 4.21 2.49
N ILE A 108 -2.27 5.49 2.82
CA ILE A 108 -3.36 6.06 3.62
C ILE A 108 -4.71 5.87 2.91
N LEU A 109 -4.78 6.09 1.59
CA LEU A 109 -6.01 5.93 0.81
C LEU A 109 -6.50 4.48 0.80
N ILE A 110 -5.59 3.53 0.60
CA ILE A 110 -5.91 2.09 0.69
C ILE A 110 -6.42 1.76 2.10
N ALA A 111 -5.72 2.23 3.14
CA ALA A 111 -6.12 1.99 4.52
C ALA A 111 -7.49 2.61 4.86
N GLN A 112 -7.80 3.79 4.34
CA GLN A 112 -9.11 4.42 4.52
C GLN A 112 -10.24 3.65 3.80
N CYS A 113 -9.96 3.11 2.61
CA CYS A 113 -10.94 2.33 1.85
C CYS A 113 -11.22 0.95 2.47
N ILE A 114 -10.21 0.29 3.03
CA ILE A 114 -10.35 -1.04 3.67
C ILE A 114 -10.68 -0.93 5.17
N GLY A 115 -10.51 0.26 5.76
CA GLY A 115 -10.61 0.49 7.20
C GLY A 115 -12.02 0.35 7.79
N ALA A 116 -12.07 0.41 9.13
CA ALA A 116 -13.27 0.17 9.92
C ALA A 116 -14.49 1.03 9.51
N ARG A 117 -14.26 2.27 9.04
CA ARG A 117 -15.33 3.17 8.59
C ARG A 117 -16.02 2.66 7.32
N MET A 118 -15.24 2.30 6.30
CA MET A 118 -15.81 1.75 5.06
C MET A 118 -16.35 0.34 5.27
N TYR A 119 -15.74 -0.45 6.16
CA TYR A 119 -16.28 -1.73 6.59
C TYR A 119 -17.69 -1.58 7.22
N TRP A 120 -17.85 -0.62 8.14
CA TRP A 120 -19.14 -0.34 8.76
C TRP A 120 -20.16 0.20 7.76
N LEU A 121 -19.77 1.15 6.92
CA LEU A 121 -20.62 1.68 5.86
C LEU A 121 -21.04 0.57 4.88
N GLY A 122 -20.14 -0.36 4.58
CA GLY A 122 -20.41 -1.55 3.80
C GLY A 122 -21.52 -2.40 4.41
N ARG A 123 -21.58 -2.59 5.73
CA ARG A 123 -22.68 -3.38 6.32
C ARG A 123 -24.06 -2.83 5.97
N ILE A 124 -24.19 -1.52 5.83
CA ILE A 124 -25.47 -0.83 5.58
C ILE A 124 -25.72 -0.64 4.08
N ASN A 125 -24.71 -0.19 3.33
CA ASN A 125 -24.85 0.18 1.91
C ASN A 125 -24.20 -0.88 0.99
N PRO A 126 -24.97 -1.51 0.06
CA PRO A 126 -24.43 -2.49 -0.88
C PRO A 126 -23.37 -1.92 -1.84
N GLU A 127 -23.47 -0.64 -2.21
CA GLU A 127 -22.48 0.06 -3.03
C GLU A 127 -21.12 0.10 -2.31
N ALA A 128 -21.12 0.45 -1.01
CA ALA A 128 -19.91 0.47 -0.21
C ALA A 128 -19.30 -0.93 -0.02
N ARG A 129 -20.11 -2.00 0.03
CA ARG A 129 -19.59 -3.39 0.03
C ARG A 129 -18.86 -3.73 -1.25
N PHE A 130 -19.44 -3.37 -2.39
CA PHE A 130 -18.83 -3.61 -3.69
C PHE A 130 -17.48 -2.93 -3.78
N VAL A 131 -17.39 -1.66 -3.36
CA VAL A 131 -16.10 -0.95 -3.34
C VAL A 131 -15.11 -1.56 -2.38
N LEU A 132 -15.53 -1.88 -1.15
CA LEU A 132 -14.66 -2.51 -0.15
C LEU A 132 -14.07 -3.83 -0.69
N ALA A 133 -14.91 -4.71 -1.23
CA ALA A 133 -14.50 -5.99 -1.79
C ALA A 133 -13.60 -5.79 -3.02
N GLY A 134 -13.95 -4.86 -3.91
CA GLY A 134 -13.17 -4.52 -5.08
C GLY A 134 -11.78 -4.00 -4.73
N VAL A 135 -11.67 -3.03 -3.81
CA VAL A 135 -10.39 -2.47 -3.36
C VAL A 135 -9.55 -3.55 -2.68
N ALA A 136 -10.14 -4.38 -1.81
CA ALA A 136 -9.43 -5.49 -1.17
C ALA A 136 -8.89 -6.49 -2.21
N PHE A 137 -9.72 -6.89 -3.17
CA PHE A 137 -9.34 -7.78 -4.26
C PHE A 137 -8.24 -7.19 -5.14
N ALA A 138 -8.39 -5.93 -5.57
CA ALA A 138 -7.41 -5.23 -6.38
C ALA A 138 -6.07 -5.04 -5.63
N THR A 139 -6.12 -4.78 -4.31
CA THR A 139 -4.92 -4.67 -3.47
C THR A 139 -4.20 -6.02 -3.38
N ILE A 140 -4.93 -7.12 -3.13
CA ILE A 140 -4.36 -8.47 -3.11
C ILE A 140 -3.74 -8.82 -4.47
N LEU A 141 -4.42 -8.49 -5.57
CA LEU A 141 -3.90 -8.69 -6.91
C LEU A 141 -2.64 -7.86 -7.18
N SER A 142 -2.59 -6.62 -6.71
CA SER A 142 -1.43 -5.72 -6.87
C SER A 142 -0.21 -6.20 -6.08
N LEU A 143 -0.43 -6.93 -4.97
CA LEU A 143 0.65 -7.63 -4.26
C LEU A 143 1.12 -8.89 -4.99
N ALA A 144 0.30 -9.47 -5.87
CA ALA A 144 0.60 -10.70 -6.60
C ALA A 144 1.15 -10.45 -8.01
N HIS A 145 0.72 -9.40 -8.71
CA HIS A 145 0.98 -9.15 -10.12
C HIS A 145 1.82 -7.89 -10.38
N ARG A 146 2.65 -7.96 -11.43
CA ARG A 146 3.98 -7.30 -11.55
C ARG A 146 4.04 -5.83 -12.03
N ARG A 147 2.97 -5.04 -12.14
CA ARG A 147 3.10 -3.69 -12.73
C ARG A 147 2.04 -2.68 -12.30
N ILE A 148 2.48 -1.54 -11.76
CA ILE A 148 1.68 -0.32 -11.56
C ILE A 148 0.92 0.09 -12.83
N SER A 149 1.51 -0.07 -14.02
CA SER A 149 0.86 0.31 -15.28
C SER A 149 -0.40 -0.50 -15.62
N ARG A 150 -0.69 -1.59 -14.89
CA ARG A 150 -1.96 -2.34 -14.98
C ARG A 150 -2.86 -2.17 -13.75
N GLU A 151 -2.55 -1.23 -12.87
CA GLU A 151 -3.30 -0.96 -11.65
C GLU A 151 -4.39 0.10 -11.82
N THR A 152 -4.75 0.44 -13.06
CA THR A 152 -5.95 1.22 -13.39
C THR A 152 -7.19 0.81 -12.57
N PRO A 153 -7.52 -0.49 -12.39
CA PRO A 153 -8.65 -0.87 -11.53
C PRO A 153 -8.47 -0.47 -10.07
N LEU A 154 -7.26 -0.54 -9.51
CA LEU A 154 -7.00 -0.13 -8.12
C LEU A 154 -7.21 1.38 -7.96
N PHE A 155 -6.61 2.20 -8.83
CA PHE A 155 -6.79 3.66 -8.79
C PHE A 155 -8.26 4.07 -9.00
N LEU A 156 -8.96 3.41 -9.93
CA LEU A 156 -10.38 3.66 -10.19
C LEU A 156 -11.24 3.31 -8.98
N LEU A 157 -11.00 2.16 -8.35
CA LEU A 157 -11.74 1.73 -7.16
C LEU A 157 -11.44 2.60 -5.94
N LEU A 158 -10.21 3.09 -5.79
CA LEU A 158 -9.86 4.06 -4.76
C LEU A 158 -10.59 5.40 -4.97
N GLY A 159 -10.63 5.91 -6.21
CA GLY A 159 -11.38 7.12 -6.55
C GLY A 159 -12.89 6.95 -6.32
N TYR A 160 -13.43 5.79 -6.70
CA TYR A 160 -14.83 5.46 -6.47
C TYR A 160 -15.13 5.31 -4.96
N GLY A 161 -14.23 4.72 -4.19
CA GLY A 161 -14.33 4.64 -2.72
C GLY A 161 -14.32 5.99 -2.04
N ALA A 162 -13.49 6.92 -2.50
CA ALA A 162 -13.51 8.30 -2.02
C ALA A 162 -14.87 8.97 -2.30
N ALA A 163 -15.44 8.76 -3.51
CA ALA A 163 -16.76 9.28 -3.86
C ALA A 163 -17.87 8.70 -2.97
N VAL A 164 -17.91 7.37 -2.79
CA VAL A 164 -18.89 6.68 -1.93
C VAL A 164 -18.76 7.12 -0.47
N SER A 165 -17.53 7.25 0.04
CA SER A 165 -17.26 7.72 1.40
C SER A 165 -17.77 9.15 1.63
N SER A 166 -17.59 10.04 0.66
CA SER A 166 -18.10 11.42 0.74
C SER A 166 -19.63 11.50 0.72
N ARG A 167 -20.29 10.65 -0.08
CA ARG A 167 -21.76 10.52 -0.12
C ARG A 167 -22.30 9.96 1.20
N GLY A 168 -21.66 8.91 1.72
CA GLY A 168 -22.02 8.31 3.01
C GLY A 168 -21.89 9.29 4.18
N HIS A 169 -20.93 10.23 4.12
CA HIS A 169 -20.80 11.25 5.16
C HIS A 169 -21.96 12.25 5.17
N ARG A 170 -22.41 12.70 3.99
CA ARG A 170 -23.58 13.58 3.87
C ARG A 170 -24.85 12.91 4.36
N PHE A 171 -25.07 11.66 3.96
CA PHE A 171 -26.21 10.87 4.42
C PHE A 171 -26.24 10.73 5.96
N ALA A 172 -25.09 10.44 6.57
CA ALA A 172 -25.01 10.35 8.04
C ALA A 172 -25.29 11.69 8.74
N LEU A 173 -24.84 12.81 8.17
CA LEU A 173 -25.12 14.15 8.71
C LEU A 173 -26.60 14.54 8.57
N GLU A 174 -27.23 14.19 7.45
CA GLU A 174 -28.67 14.40 7.23
C GLU A 174 -29.51 13.58 8.20
N TRP A 175 -29.19 12.29 8.37
CA TRP A 175 -29.87 11.42 9.32
C TRP A 175 -29.76 11.95 10.77
N MET A 176 -28.57 12.38 11.21
CA MET A 176 -28.40 12.98 12.54
C MET A 176 -29.16 14.29 12.70
N ARG A 177 -29.22 15.12 11.66
CA ARG A 177 -29.98 16.38 11.67
C ARG A 177 -31.48 16.10 11.82
N ASP A 178 -32.01 15.12 11.10
CA ASP A 178 -33.43 14.81 11.16
C ASP A 178 -33.81 14.15 12.49
N SER A 179 -33.00 13.24 13.03
CA SER A 179 -33.21 12.70 14.39
C SER A 179 -33.17 13.77 15.49
N LEU A 180 -32.45 14.89 15.28
CA LEU A 180 -32.43 16.02 16.22
C LEU A 180 -33.68 16.91 16.14
N LYS A 181 -34.44 16.86 15.04
CA LYS A 181 -35.71 17.60 14.92
C LYS A 181 -36.89 16.89 15.58
N ASP A 182 -36.74 15.59 15.83
CA ASP A 182 -37.77 14.76 16.47
C ASP A 182 -37.73 14.85 18.01
N PHE A 183 -36.84 15.68 18.57
CA PHE A 183 -36.72 16.02 19.99
C PHE A 183 -37.03 17.51 20.23
#